data_AF-A0A933BB02-F1
#
_entry.id   AF-A0A933BB02-F1
#
_cell.length_a   1.000
_cell.length_b   1.000
_cell.length_c   1.000
_cell.angle_alpha   90.00
_cell.angle_beta   90.00
_cell.angle_gamma   90.00
#
_symmetry.space_group_name_H-M   'P 1'
#
loop_
_entity.id
_entity.type
_entity.pdbx_description
1 polymer ?
#
loop_
_entity_poly.entity_id
_entity_poly.type
_entity_poly.pdbx_seq_one_letter_code
_entity_poly.pdbx_strand_id
1 'polypeptide(L)'
;MRLAFFLAVALLSGAPGRCGTDEDAAAEQSARFDQPGRLSLPFMVLPHRLGRPVDLPSLFESRGRRVFRMPQARDEDFNDLYLIAAPLSSEELSAYGQVLRHEPGNFLIMKVAPGSTAALSRKLHESGCACGALIRLYGDPMELRAAVPEPAPLVPVAQELPEITAAAAKIDAAKIQDYVDQISAIHTRYHESRTGREAAAVLARIYESLKGQRQDVEIELYAHEGRTPQPSLIVRIIGRKHPNEIVVLGSHIDSINWRDGEEARAPGADDDASGTAVNLEIFRVLMQEGLALDRTLEIHGYAAEEIGLVGSQHMASNYRSQGKAVVAQLQHDMTLYRSGEKDMIWLVTNNTNPSLTRDLGVLIERYAGVGSGRAPLYAGSSDHVSWHRKGYPVAFPSENPKDFNPRIHTANDTTRGASFTQAAAFARLGLAYAGHYAGASRASRVIGRR
;
A
#
# COMPACT_ATOMS: atom_id res chain seq x y z
N MET A 1 -24.33 -41.40 51.02
CA MET A 1 -25.27 -41.22 49.89
C MET A 1 -24.89 -39.91 49.18
N ARG A 2 -24.55 -39.99 47.87
CA ARG A 2 -24.28 -38.90 46.88
C ARG A 2 -22.96 -38.10 47.09
N LEU A 3 -21.91 -38.15 46.25
CA LEU A 3 -21.64 -38.02 44.78
C LEU A 3 -21.31 -36.56 44.35
N ALA A 4 -20.21 -36.46 43.58
CA ALA A 4 -19.31 -35.33 43.24
C ALA A 4 -19.85 -34.19 42.37
N PHE A 5 -19.18 -33.01 42.37
CA PHE A 5 -18.34 -32.47 41.26
C PHE A 5 -17.77 -31.06 41.55
N PHE A 6 -16.54 -30.81 41.10
CA PHE A 6 -15.85 -29.51 41.03
C PHE A 6 -16.27 -28.74 39.76
N LEU A 7 -16.40 -27.41 39.80
CA LEU A 7 -16.18 -26.55 38.63
C LEU A 7 -15.74 -25.13 39.02
N ALA A 8 -14.75 -24.63 38.27
CA ALA A 8 -14.01 -23.39 38.46
C ALA A 8 -14.79 -22.14 38.03
N VAL A 9 -14.54 -21.02 38.71
CA VAL A 9 -15.02 -19.67 38.34
C VAL A 9 -13.87 -18.93 37.64
N ALA A 10 -14.03 -18.65 36.36
CA ALA A 10 -13.16 -17.75 35.60
C ALA A 10 -13.73 -16.32 35.68
N LEU A 11 -12.93 -15.39 36.21
CA LEU A 11 -13.18 -13.94 36.17
C LEU A 11 -12.76 -13.41 34.80
N LEU A 12 -13.72 -13.03 33.97
CA LEU A 12 -13.49 -12.26 32.75
C LEU A 12 -13.34 -10.78 33.12
N SER A 13 -12.15 -10.23 32.85
CA SER A 13 -11.89 -8.80 32.82
C SER A 13 -12.11 -8.30 31.39
N GLY A 14 -13.00 -7.33 31.22
CA GLY A 14 -13.30 -6.71 29.93
C GLY A 14 -12.18 -5.76 29.49
N ALA A 15 -11.66 -6.00 28.29
CA ALA A 15 -10.80 -5.08 27.55
C ALA A 15 -11.60 -4.49 26.37
N PRO A 16 -11.31 -3.25 25.91
CA PRO A 16 -12.03 -2.62 24.80
C PRO A 16 -11.82 -3.36 23.48
N GLY A 17 -12.87 -3.38 22.65
CA GLY A 17 -13.01 -4.17 21.43
C GLY A 17 -11.87 -4.00 20.43
N ARG A 18 -11.43 -5.13 19.86
CA ARG A 18 -10.46 -5.23 18.76
C ARG A 18 -11.20 -5.46 17.43
N CYS A 19 -10.57 -5.13 16.30
CA CYS A 19 -10.99 -5.57 14.96
C CYS A 19 -11.17 -7.12 15.01
N GLY A 20 -12.42 -7.58 15.03
CA GLY A 20 -12.79 -8.99 15.13
C GLY A 20 -14.00 -9.22 16.05
N THR A 21 -15.10 -9.64 15.42
CA THR A 21 -16.36 -10.20 15.96
C THR A 21 -17.25 -9.25 16.78
N ASP A 22 -18.39 -8.82 16.24
CA ASP A 22 -19.64 -9.59 16.41
C ASP A 22 -20.82 -8.94 15.67
N GLU A 23 -21.66 -9.82 15.11
CA GLU A 23 -23.05 -9.55 14.78
C GLU A 23 -23.84 -9.35 16.09
N ASP A 24 -24.94 -8.59 15.98
CA ASP A 24 -25.94 -8.29 17.01
C ASP A 24 -25.56 -7.28 18.11
N ALA A 25 -26.09 -6.06 17.99
CA ALA A 25 -27.17 -5.62 18.89
C ALA A 25 -27.63 -4.19 18.55
N ALA A 26 -28.86 -4.07 18.09
CA ALA A 26 -29.67 -2.89 18.29
C ALA A 26 -30.30 -2.92 19.69
N ALA A 27 -30.47 -1.71 20.25
CA ALA A 27 -31.44 -1.30 21.27
C ALA A 27 -30.95 -1.02 22.72
N GLU A 28 -31.53 0.09 23.20
CA GLU A 28 -31.81 0.54 24.57
C GLU A 28 -30.79 1.37 25.39
N GLN A 29 -31.02 2.69 25.30
CA GLN A 29 -31.50 3.58 26.39
C GLN A 29 -30.81 3.58 27.78
N SER A 30 -30.20 4.75 28.05
CA SER A 30 -30.30 5.58 29.26
C SER A 30 -30.22 4.94 30.65
N ALA A 31 -29.18 5.29 31.40
CA ALA A 31 -29.32 5.64 32.82
C ALA A 31 -28.13 6.49 33.31
N ARG A 32 -28.45 7.56 34.03
CA ARG A 32 -27.55 8.49 34.72
C ARG A 32 -26.88 7.80 35.92
N PHE A 33 -25.66 8.18 36.25
CA PHE A 33 -25.21 8.34 37.65
C PHE A 33 -24.20 9.49 37.76
N ASP A 34 -24.38 10.25 38.83
CA ASP A 34 -23.78 11.55 39.17
C ASP A 34 -22.71 11.38 40.28
N GLN A 35 -21.90 12.43 40.49
CA GLN A 35 -21.04 12.75 41.66
C GLN A 35 -19.52 12.41 41.56
N PRO A 36 -18.60 13.15 42.26
CA PRO A 36 -18.01 14.37 41.71
C PRO A 36 -16.47 14.50 41.92
N GLY A 37 -15.85 15.42 41.17
CA GLY A 37 -14.71 16.23 41.65
C GLY A 37 -13.29 15.65 41.52
N ARG A 38 -12.56 16.13 40.50
CA ARG A 38 -11.14 16.48 40.62
C ARG A 38 -10.72 17.49 39.54
N LEU A 39 -10.38 18.68 40.03
CA LEU A 39 -9.64 19.81 39.44
C LEU A 39 -9.26 19.71 37.95
N SER A 40 -10.02 20.42 37.11
CA SER A 40 -9.62 20.82 35.76
C SER A 40 -8.79 22.12 35.82
N LEU A 41 -7.58 22.08 35.28
CA LEU A 41 -6.90 23.29 34.80
C LEU A 41 -7.50 23.62 33.42
N PRO A 42 -7.92 24.86 33.15
CA PRO A 42 -8.47 25.19 31.84
C PRO A 42 -7.32 25.26 30.85
N PHE A 43 -7.20 24.25 29.97
CA PHE A 43 -6.55 24.44 28.68
C PHE A 43 -7.44 25.40 27.89
N MET A 44 -7.07 26.68 27.92
CA MET A 44 -7.62 27.70 27.03
C MET A 44 -7.13 27.37 25.62
N VAL A 45 -7.91 26.58 24.88
CA VAL A 45 -7.72 26.42 23.44
C VAL A 45 -8.07 27.77 22.82
N LEU A 46 -7.04 28.54 22.46
CA LEU A 46 -7.20 29.71 21.61
C LEU A 46 -7.89 29.25 20.32
N PRO A 47 -8.94 29.94 19.83
CA PRO A 47 -9.56 29.61 18.56
C PRO A 47 -8.49 29.80 17.48
N HIS A 48 -8.01 28.69 16.93
CA HIS A 48 -7.12 28.72 15.78
C HIS A 48 -7.83 29.46 14.65
N ARG A 49 -7.12 30.42 14.05
CA ARG A 49 -7.53 31.04 12.79
C ARG A 49 -7.64 29.93 11.75
N LEU A 50 -8.85 29.44 11.54
CA LEU A 50 -9.20 28.72 10.32
C LEU A 50 -8.76 29.63 9.16
N GLY A 51 -7.83 29.16 8.32
CA GLY A 51 -7.47 29.85 7.09
C GLY A 51 -8.71 30.13 6.24
N ARG A 52 -8.58 31.00 5.23
CA ARG A 52 -9.68 31.47 4.36
C ARG A 52 -10.77 30.39 4.12
N PRO A 53 -12.07 30.77 4.17
CA PRO A 53 -13.17 29.87 3.84
C PRO A 53 -12.91 29.18 2.50
N VAL A 54 -13.08 27.86 2.45
CA VAL A 54 -12.91 27.10 1.20
C VAL A 54 -14.21 27.18 0.41
N ASP A 55 -14.17 27.87 -0.73
CA ASP A 55 -15.29 27.91 -1.68
C ASP A 55 -15.21 26.70 -2.63
N LEU A 56 -15.74 25.55 -2.19
CA LEU A 56 -15.70 24.31 -2.97
C LEU A 56 -16.20 24.45 -4.43
N PRO A 57 -17.30 25.16 -4.73
CA PRO A 57 -17.71 25.47 -6.11
C PRO A 57 -16.66 26.17 -6.96
N SER A 58 -15.77 26.96 -6.36
CA SER A 58 -14.65 27.60 -7.07
C SER A 58 -13.48 26.65 -7.33
N LEU A 59 -13.44 25.48 -6.67
CA LEU A 59 -12.38 24.49 -6.77
C LEU A 59 -12.75 23.30 -7.65
N PHE A 60 -14.00 22.84 -7.57
CA PHE A 60 -14.48 21.66 -8.27
C PHE A 60 -15.84 21.88 -8.94
N GLU A 61 -15.99 21.32 -10.15
CA GLU A 61 -17.27 21.10 -10.80
C GLU A 61 -17.53 19.59 -10.95
N SER A 62 -18.70 19.13 -10.53
CA SER A 62 -19.15 17.77 -10.77
C SER A 62 -19.91 17.73 -12.10
N ARG A 63 -19.40 17.00 -13.11
CA ARG A 63 -20.15 16.72 -14.35
C ARG A 63 -20.39 15.23 -14.50
N GLY A 64 -21.64 14.81 -14.26
CA GLY A 64 -22.00 13.40 -14.21
C GLY A 64 -21.24 12.68 -13.09
N ARG A 65 -20.44 11.67 -13.43
CA ARG A 65 -19.66 10.86 -12.46
C ARG A 65 -18.19 11.28 -12.34
N ARG A 66 -17.86 12.53 -12.71
CA ARG A 66 -16.49 13.04 -12.75
C ARG A 66 -16.41 14.36 -12.00
N VAL A 67 -15.31 14.55 -11.28
CA VAL A 67 -15.00 15.79 -10.57
C VAL A 67 -13.85 16.47 -11.30
N PHE A 68 -14.12 17.68 -11.81
CA PHE A 68 -13.17 18.48 -12.57
C PHE A 68 -12.66 19.63 -11.71
N ARG A 69 -11.35 19.86 -11.75
CA ARG A 69 -10.76 21.09 -11.20
C ARG A 69 -11.20 22.28 -12.03
N MET A 70 -11.61 23.33 -11.35
CA MET A 70 -11.94 24.59 -11.99
C MET A 70 -10.66 25.33 -12.46
N PRO A 71 -10.66 25.98 -13.63
CA PRO A 71 -9.47 26.65 -14.17
C PRO A 71 -8.81 27.68 -13.24
N GLN A 72 -9.61 28.31 -12.38
CA GLN A 72 -9.14 29.32 -11.42
C GLN A 72 -8.55 28.74 -10.12
N ALA A 73 -8.70 27.44 -9.86
CA ALA A 73 -8.20 26.81 -8.65
C ALA A 73 -6.67 26.67 -8.69
N ARG A 74 -5.99 27.05 -7.60
CA ARG A 74 -4.54 26.95 -7.43
C ARG A 74 -4.19 25.71 -6.61
N ASP A 75 -2.97 25.19 -6.74
CA ASP A 75 -2.55 23.98 -6.00
C ASP A 75 -2.66 24.19 -4.48
N GLU A 76 -2.34 25.40 -4.03
CA GLU A 76 -2.46 25.84 -2.64
C GLU A 76 -3.89 25.69 -2.07
N ASP A 77 -4.91 25.80 -2.92
CA ASP A 77 -6.30 25.71 -2.49
C ASP A 77 -6.70 24.27 -2.11
N PHE A 78 -5.86 23.28 -2.44
CA PHE A 78 -6.03 21.86 -2.12
C PHE A 78 -5.12 21.36 -0.99
N ASN A 79 -4.19 22.18 -0.47
CA ASN A 79 -3.14 21.75 0.46
C ASN A 79 -3.64 20.94 1.67
N ASP A 80 -4.86 21.22 2.10
CA ASP A 80 -5.50 20.63 3.28
C ASP A 80 -6.77 19.83 2.93
N LEU A 81 -7.06 19.60 1.64
CA LEU A 81 -8.29 18.92 1.23
C LEU A 81 -8.07 17.42 1.06
N TYR A 82 -8.98 16.64 1.63
CA TYR A 82 -8.93 15.19 1.59
C TYR A 82 -10.29 14.62 1.23
N LEU A 83 -10.29 13.58 0.41
CA LEU A 83 -11.42 12.68 0.24
C LEU A 83 -11.32 11.60 1.31
N ILE A 84 -12.36 11.49 2.14
CA ILE A 84 -12.48 10.46 3.16
C ILE A 84 -13.46 9.40 2.65
N ALA A 85 -13.01 8.15 2.61
CA ALA A 85 -13.78 6.99 2.17
C ALA A 85 -14.13 6.09 3.37
N ALA A 86 -14.93 6.62 4.31
CA ALA A 86 -15.29 5.91 5.54
C ALA A 86 -16.71 6.28 6.01
N PRO A 87 -17.44 5.36 6.66
CA PRO A 87 -18.78 5.60 7.17
C PRO A 87 -18.78 6.40 8.49
N LEU A 88 -17.98 7.46 8.58
CA LEU A 88 -17.90 8.33 9.77
C LEU A 88 -18.80 9.56 9.62
N SER A 89 -19.43 9.95 10.72
CA SER A 89 -20.24 11.16 10.79
C SER A 89 -19.37 12.42 10.78
N SER A 90 -19.96 13.56 10.39
CA SER A 90 -19.26 14.85 10.47
C SER A 90 -18.89 15.23 11.92
N GLU A 91 -19.64 14.75 12.92
CA GLU A 91 -19.34 14.96 14.33
C GLU A 91 -18.06 14.24 14.74
N GLU A 92 -17.91 12.97 14.35
CA GLU A 92 -16.70 12.18 14.62
C GLU A 92 -15.44 12.73 13.95
N LEU A 93 -15.61 13.42 12.82
CA LEU A 93 -14.52 14.01 12.05
C LEU A 93 -14.18 15.45 12.47
N SER A 94 -15.08 16.12 13.20
CA SER A 94 -14.94 17.54 13.55
C SER A 94 -13.68 17.86 14.36
N ALA A 95 -13.16 16.89 15.11
CA ALA A 95 -11.92 17.02 15.87
C ALA A 95 -10.66 17.15 14.98
N TYR A 96 -10.73 16.71 13.72
CA TYR A 96 -9.57 16.66 12.80
C TYR A 96 -9.65 17.70 11.69
N GLY A 97 -10.72 18.50 11.65
CA GLY A 97 -10.94 19.50 10.61
C GLY A 97 -12.42 19.74 10.30
N GLN A 98 -12.69 20.23 9.11
CA GLN A 98 -14.04 20.63 8.67
C GLN A 98 -14.51 19.77 7.50
N VAL A 99 -15.60 19.03 7.68
CA VAL A 99 -16.30 18.39 6.55
C VAL A 99 -16.94 19.49 5.70
N LEU A 100 -16.54 19.56 4.44
CA LEU A 100 -16.99 20.60 3.51
C LEU A 100 -18.16 20.12 2.64
N ARG A 101 -18.17 18.84 2.26
CA ARG A 101 -19.21 18.27 1.38
C ARG A 101 -19.31 16.76 1.56
N HIS A 102 -20.53 16.23 1.49
CA HIS A 102 -20.81 14.80 1.39
C HIS A 102 -20.97 14.40 -0.08
N GLU A 103 -20.46 13.24 -0.44
CA GLU A 103 -20.56 12.63 -1.77
C GLU A 103 -21.27 11.26 -1.67
N PRO A 104 -21.95 10.79 -2.74
CA PRO A 104 -22.60 9.49 -2.74
C PRO A 104 -21.62 8.34 -2.46
N GLY A 105 -22.02 7.36 -1.65
CA GLY A 105 -21.24 6.14 -1.39
C GLY A 105 -20.28 6.21 -0.20
N ASN A 106 -20.65 6.94 0.87
CA ASN A 106 -19.84 7.15 2.08
C ASN A 106 -18.50 7.86 1.82
N PHE A 107 -18.52 8.78 0.85
CA PHE A 107 -17.40 9.65 0.57
C PHE A 107 -17.70 11.05 1.11
N LEU A 108 -16.69 11.75 1.60
CA LEU A 108 -16.81 13.17 1.93
C LEU A 108 -15.52 13.91 1.62
N ILE A 109 -15.65 15.20 1.33
CA ILE A 109 -14.52 16.12 1.16
C ILE A 109 -14.36 16.89 2.46
N MET A 110 -13.17 16.83 3.03
CA MET A 110 -12.83 17.43 4.30
C MET A 110 -11.61 18.34 4.15
N LYS A 111 -11.64 19.51 4.77
CA LYS A 111 -10.45 20.30 5.06
C LYS A 111 -9.85 19.80 6.37
N VAL A 112 -8.74 19.10 6.30
CA VAL A 112 -8.04 18.57 7.48
C VAL A 112 -7.23 19.69 8.12
N ALA A 113 -7.30 19.80 9.44
CA ALA A 113 -6.54 20.82 10.16
C ALA A 113 -5.03 20.52 10.08
N PRO A 114 -4.16 21.55 10.03
CA PRO A 114 -2.71 21.35 10.03
C PRO A 114 -2.26 20.43 11.17
N GLY A 115 -1.39 19.46 10.86
CA GLY A 115 -0.92 18.47 11.83
C GLY A 115 -1.94 17.40 12.24
N SER A 116 -3.16 17.40 11.68
CA SER A 116 -4.21 16.43 12.03
C SER A 116 -4.27 15.22 11.08
N THR A 117 -3.48 15.20 10.00
CA THR A 117 -3.52 14.14 8.97
C THR A 117 -3.27 12.76 9.56
N ALA A 118 -2.21 12.59 10.36
CA ALA A 118 -1.89 11.30 10.96
C ALA A 118 -2.89 10.90 12.07
N ALA A 119 -3.36 11.85 12.87
CA ALA A 119 -4.42 11.60 13.85
C ALA A 119 -5.74 11.19 13.19
N LEU A 120 -6.08 11.79 12.05
CA LEU A 120 -7.22 11.42 11.23
C LEU A 120 -7.02 10.05 10.56
N SER A 121 -5.84 9.79 10.00
CA SER A 121 -5.48 8.48 9.42
C SER A 121 -5.66 7.39 10.47
N ARG A 122 -5.15 7.62 11.68
CA ARG A 122 -5.35 6.74 12.85
C ARG A 122 -6.83 6.54 13.19
N LYS A 123 -7.64 7.61 13.26
CA LYS A 123 -9.09 7.50 13.56
C LYS A 123 -9.82 6.66 12.51
N LEU A 124 -9.50 6.85 11.23
CA LEU A 124 -10.06 6.09 10.12
C LEU A 124 -9.66 4.62 10.20
N HIS A 125 -8.41 4.35 10.56
CA HIS A 125 -7.95 3.01 10.84
C HIS A 125 -8.67 2.40 12.06
N GLU A 126 -8.76 3.09 13.19
CA GLU A 126 -9.38 2.54 14.41
C GLU A 126 -10.90 2.33 14.29
N SER A 127 -11.59 3.14 13.47
CA SER A 127 -13.07 3.14 13.41
C SER A 127 -13.66 2.28 12.30
N GLY A 128 -12.84 1.82 11.35
CA GLY A 128 -13.28 0.98 10.24
C GLY A 128 -12.20 0.06 9.68
N CYS A 129 -11.07 -0.10 10.40
CA CYS A 129 -9.87 -0.80 9.96
C CYS A 129 -9.37 -0.24 8.59
N ALA A 130 -9.57 1.06 8.29
CA ALA A 130 -9.46 1.59 6.92
C ALA A 130 -8.13 2.29 6.55
N CYS A 131 -7.04 1.53 6.32
CA CYS A 131 -5.81 2.04 5.66
C CYS A 131 -6.13 2.75 4.32
N GLY A 132 -5.50 3.87 3.99
CA GLY A 132 -5.76 4.58 2.72
C GLY A 132 -7.20 5.08 2.47
N ALA A 133 -8.09 5.10 3.48
CA ALA A 133 -9.38 5.80 3.41
C ALA A 133 -9.24 7.32 3.46
N LEU A 134 -8.07 7.81 3.87
CA LEU A 134 -7.65 9.20 3.80
C LEU A 134 -6.93 9.43 2.47
N ILE A 135 -7.51 10.23 1.57
CA ILE A 135 -6.92 10.46 0.24
C ILE A 135 -6.70 11.94 0.07
N ARG A 136 -5.44 12.37 0.01
CA ARG A 136 -5.13 13.79 -0.21
C ARG A 136 -5.55 14.24 -1.61
N LEU A 137 -6.29 15.34 -1.69
CA LEU A 137 -6.67 15.98 -2.93
C LEU A 137 -5.57 16.98 -3.32
N TYR A 138 -5.12 16.93 -4.58
CA TYR A 138 -4.14 17.87 -5.13
C TYR A 138 -4.73 18.72 -6.26
N GLY A 139 -6.05 18.68 -6.44
CA GLY A 139 -6.71 19.31 -7.59
C GLY A 139 -6.50 18.57 -8.91
N ASP A 140 -5.93 17.37 -8.90
CA ASP A 140 -5.90 16.54 -10.10
C ASP A 140 -7.33 16.16 -10.49
N PRO A 141 -7.71 16.15 -11.79
CA PRO A 141 -8.99 15.62 -12.22
C PRO A 141 -9.20 14.21 -11.64
N MET A 142 -10.32 14.03 -10.95
CA MET A 142 -10.70 12.74 -10.38
C MET A 142 -11.80 12.13 -11.23
N GLU A 143 -11.44 11.13 -12.02
CA GLU A 143 -12.43 10.25 -12.63
C GLU A 143 -12.81 9.19 -11.59
N LEU A 144 -14.05 9.26 -11.07
CA LEU A 144 -14.53 8.28 -10.08
C LEU A 144 -14.63 6.86 -10.67
N ARG A 145 -14.64 6.73 -12.02
CA ARG A 145 -14.65 5.47 -12.78
C ARG A 145 -13.97 5.66 -14.14
N ALA A 146 -12.64 5.71 -14.16
CA ALA A 146 -11.88 5.66 -15.41
C ALA A 146 -12.11 4.31 -16.11
N ALA A 147 -12.26 4.31 -17.43
CA ALA A 147 -12.22 3.06 -18.20
C ALA A 147 -10.80 2.51 -18.13
N VAL A 148 -10.65 1.32 -17.54
CA VAL A 148 -9.36 0.65 -17.42
C VAL A 148 -9.21 -0.28 -18.62
N PRO A 149 -8.12 -0.20 -19.41
CA PRO A 149 -7.91 -1.11 -20.53
C PRO A 149 -7.73 -2.54 -20.01
N GLU A 150 -8.04 -3.54 -20.84
CA GLU A 150 -7.76 -4.92 -20.47
C GLU A 150 -6.23 -5.16 -20.50
N PRO A 151 -5.62 -5.58 -19.38
CA PRO A 151 -4.22 -5.94 -19.34
C PRO A 151 -3.99 -7.19 -20.19
N ALA A 152 -2.95 -7.16 -21.02
CA ALA A 152 -2.58 -8.27 -21.89
C ALA A 152 -1.11 -8.68 -21.63
N PRO A 153 -0.85 -9.91 -21.18
CA PRO A 153 0.52 -10.40 -21.03
C PRO A 153 1.17 -10.56 -22.42
N LEU A 154 2.49 -10.40 -22.50
CA LEU A 154 3.23 -10.71 -23.74
C LEU A 154 3.23 -12.21 -24.02
N VAL A 155 3.35 -13.02 -22.96
CA VAL A 155 3.27 -14.47 -23.03
C VAL A 155 2.02 -14.92 -22.29
N PRO A 156 1.09 -15.66 -22.92
CA PRO A 156 -0.12 -16.14 -22.25
C PRO A 156 0.20 -16.82 -20.92
N VAL A 157 -0.53 -16.47 -19.85
CA VAL A 157 -0.32 -17.06 -18.52
C VAL A 157 -0.68 -18.54 -18.45
N ALA A 158 -1.29 -19.10 -19.48
CA ALA A 158 -1.51 -20.54 -19.63
C ALA A 158 -0.23 -21.30 -20.03
N GLN A 159 0.71 -20.61 -20.68
CA GLN A 159 1.98 -21.19 -21.12
C GLN A 159 2.95 -21.26 -19.93
N GLU A 160 3.72 -22.34 -19.83
CA GLU A 160 4.84 -22.39 -18.89
C GLU A 160 6.10 -21.77 -19.51
N LEU A 161 6.85 -21.01 -18.71
CA LEU A 161 8.12 -20.40 -19.09
C LEU A 161 9.27 -21.11 -18.36
N PRO A 162 10.01 -22.03 -19.00
CA PRO A 162 11.07 -22.80 -18.34
C PRO A 162 12.14 -21.94 -17.67
N GLU A 163 12.48 -20.79 -18.24
CA GLU A 163 13.39 -19.81 -17.66
C GLU A 163 12.85 -19.20 -16.36
N ILE A 164 11.54 -18.99 -16.26
CA ILE A 164 10.87 -18.50 -15.05
C ILE A 164 10.76 -19.61 -14.02
N THR A 165 10.44 -20.84 -14.43
CA THR A 165 10.46 -22.01 -13.51
C THR A 165 11.86 -22.18 -12.89
N ALA A 166 12.91 -22.10 -13.70
CA ALA A 166 14.29 -22.19 -13.23
C ALA A 166 14.69 -21.02 -12.32
N ALA A 167 14.28 -19.79 -12.65
CA ALA A 167 14.57 -18.61 -11.86
C ALA A 167 13.76 -18.58 -10.53
N ALA A 168 12.50 -19.02 -10.54
CA ALA A 168 11.66 -19.12 -9.34
C ALA A 168 12.25 -20.09 -8.30
N ALA A 169 12.99 -21.12 -8.75
CA ALA A 169 13.74 -22.01 -7.87
C ALA A 169 14.99 -21.36 -7.23
N LYS A 170 15.37 -20.14 -7.65
CA LYS A 170 16.47 -19.34 -7.06
C LYS A 170 15.99 -18.33 -6.03
N ILE A 171 14.68 -18.16 -5.88
CA ILE A 171 14.10 -17.32 -4.82
C ILE A 171 14.45 -17.92 -3.47
N ASP A 172 15.08 -17.12 -2.62
CA ASP A 172 15.61 -17.53 -1.32
C ASP A 172 14.93 -16.75 -0.18
N ALA A 173 14.19 -17.48 0.66
CA ALA A 173 13.51 -16.93 1.83
C ALA A 173 14.50 -16.26 2.81
N ALA A 174 15.74 -16.78 2.92
CA ALA A 174 16.76 -16.17 3.78
C ALA A 174 17.20 -14.80 3.24
N LYS A 175 17.20 -14.60 1.92
CA LYS A 175 17.50 -13.29 1.33
C LYS A 175 16.41 -12.27 1.57
N ILE A 176 15.16 -12.70 1.48
CA ILE A 176 14.02 -11.84 1.87
C ILE A 176 14.14 -11.47 3.35
N GLN A 177 14.50 -12.42 4.22
CA GLN A 177 14.74 -12.13 5.63
C GLN A 177 15.87 -11.11 5.84
N ASP A 178 17.02 -11.29 5.20
CA ASP A 178 18.14 -10.34 5.27
C ASP A 178 17.68 -8.91 4.91
N TYR A 179 16.86 -8.77 3.85
CA TYR A 179 16.32 -7.47 3.43
C TYR A 179 15.31 -6.90 4.43
N VAL A 180 14.36 -7.70 4.92
CA VAL A 180 13.40 -7.25 5.95
C VAL A 180 14.12 -6.79 7.21
N ASP A 181 15.09 -7.57 7.69
CA ASP A 181 15.87 -7.22 8.88
C ASP A 181 16.66 -5.92 8.67
N GLN A 182 17.26 -5.72 7.49
CA GLN A 182 17.96 -4.48 7.13
C GLN A 182 17.03 -3.26 7.08
N ILE A 183 15.85 -3.38 6.46
CA ILE A 183 14.88 -2.29 6.31
C ILE A 183 14.21 -1.98 7.67
N SER A 184 13.93 -3.00 8.47
CA SER A 184 13.30 -2.88 9.80
C SER A 184 14.26 -2.42 10.90
N ALA A 185 15.56 -2.44 10.65
CA ALA A 185 16.57 -1.87 11.54
C ALA A 185 16.55 -0.33 11.52
N ILE A 186 16.00 0.29 10.47
CA ILE A 186 15.78 1.74 10.43
C ILE A 186 14.77 2.10 11.54
N HIS A 187 15.09 3.10 12.37
CA HIS A 187 14.29 3.44 13.55
C HIS A 187 12.79 3.63 13.22
N THR A 188 12.52 4.42 12.20
CA THR A 188 11.21 4.62 11.58
C THR A 188 11.46 5.05 10.13
N ARG A 189 10.56 4.68 9.21
CA ARG A 189 10.59 5.17 7.82
C ARG A 189 9.50 6.21 7.56
N TYR A 190 8.95 6.80 8.63
CA TYR A 190 7.95 7.87 8.54
C TYR A 190 8.41 9.02 7.65
N HIS A 191 7.55 9.45 6.74
CA HIS A 191 7.93 10.28 5.59
C HIS A 191 8.56 11.63 5.96
N GLU A 192 8.20 12.26 7.10
CA GLU A 192 8.82 13.52 7.55
C GLU A 192 10.08 13.31 8.39
N SER A 193 10.26 12.11 8.96
CA SER A 193 11.41 11.80 9.79
C SER A 193 12.71 11.87 8.97
N ARG A 194 13.84 12.09 9.65
CA ARG A 194 15.15 12.07 8.99
C ARG A 194 15.41 10.71 8.33
N THR A 195 15.14 9.62 9.05
CA THR A 195 15.40 8.25 8.58
C THR A 195 14.46 7.84 7.44
N GLY A 196 13.20 8.30 7.43
CA GLY A 196 12.28 8.11 6.31
C GLY A 196 12.76 8.81 5.04
N ARG A 197 13.23 10.07 5.14
CA ARG A 197 13.83 10.80 4.01
C ARG A 197 15.07 10.11 3.42
N GLU A 198 15.83 9.40 4.25
CA GLU A 198 17.02 8.66 3.84
C GLU A 198 16.69 7.24 3.30
N ALA A 199 15.51 6.69 3.60
CA ALA A 199 15.13 5.30 3.30
C ALA A 199 15.22 4.95 1.81
N ALA A 200 14.67 5.79 0.93
CA ALA A 200 14.73 5.57 -0.51
C ALA A 200 16.18 5.52 -1.03
N ALA A 201 17.07 6.38 -0.49
CA ALA A 201 18.48 6.39 -0.85
C ALA A 201 19.23 5.14 -0.33
N VAL A 202 18.81 4.60 0.83
CA VAL A 202 19.30 3.29 1.32
C VAL A 202 18.93 2.19 0.34
N LEU A 203 17.64 2.11 -0.04
CA LEU A 203 17.15 1.10 -0.99
C LEU A 203 17.81 1.23 -2.36
N ALA A 204 17.98 2.46 -2.88
CA ALA A 204 18.69 2.71 -4.12
C ALA A 204 20.12 2.14 -4.13
N ARG A 205 20.85 2.24 -3.00
CA ARG A 205 22.19 1.64 -2.88
C ARG A 205 22.15 0.11 -2.89
N ILE A 206 21.11 -0.51 -2.33
CA ILE A 206 20.94 -1.97 -2.38
C ILE A 206 20.72 -2.39 -3.84
N TYR A 207 19.78 -1.78 -4.56
CA TYR A 207 19.56 -2.06 -5.98
C TYR A 207 20.80 -1.83 -6.83
N GLU A 208 21.54 -0.74 -6.59
CA GLU A 208 22.81 -0.45 -7.28
C GLU A 208 23.84 -1.56 -7.05
N SER A 209 23.94 -2.10 -5.82
CA SER A 209 24.84 -3.22 -5.52
C SER A 209 24.43 -4.52 -6.22
N LEU A 210 23.14 -4.70 -6.49
CA LEU A 210 22.58 -5.90 -7.10
C LEU A 210 22.59 -5.86 -8.64
N LYS A 211 22.55 -4.67 -9.27
CA LYS A 211 22.46 -4.54 -10.74
C LYS A 211 23.66 -5.11 -11.49
N GLY A 212 24.80 -5.24 -10.81
CA GLY A 212 26.05 -5.70 -11.40
C GLY A 212 26.54 -4.75 -12.50
N GLN A 213 26.80 -5.29 -13.70
CA GLN A 213 27.31 -4.53 -14.85
C GLN A 213 26.22 -4.18 -15.89
N ARG A 214 24.95 -4.43 -15.58
CA ARG A 214 23.84 -4.17 -16.51
C ARG A 214 23.67 -2.68 -16.76
N GLN A 215 23.78 -2.29 -18.03
CA GLN A 215 23.63 -0.91 -18.49
C GLN A 215 22.18 -0.56 -18.81
N ASP A 216 21.31 -1.57 -18.92
CA ASP A 216 19.87 -1.41 -19.14
C ASP A 216 19.08 -1.27 -17.83
N VAL A 217 19.78 -1.01 -16.71
CA VAL A 217 19.17 -0.77 -15.40
C VAL A 217 19.41 0.68 -14.95
N GLU A 218 18.32 1.39 -14.70
CA GLU A 218 18.32 2.77 -14.20
C GLU A 218 17.72 2.83 -12.80
N ILE A 219 18.24 3.71 -11.94
CA ILE A 219 17.75 3.91 -10.57
C ILE A 219 17.55 5.41 -10.36
N GLU A 220 16.34 5.81 -9.98
CA GLU A 220 15.91 7.19 -9.81
C GLU A 220 15.27 7.39 -8.44
N LEU A 221 15.62 8.49 -7.76
CA LEU A 221 14.84 9.01 -6.64
C LEU A 221 13.85 10.04 -7.18
N TYR A 222 12.56 9.75 -7.06
CA TYR A 222 11.48 10.57 -7.57
C TYR A 222 11.00 11.54 -6.48
N ALA A 223 11.19 12.84 -6.69
CA ALA A 223 10.83 13.87 -5.73
C ALA A 223 9.32 14.19 -5.75
N HIS A 224 8.77 14.52 -4.58
CA HIS A 224 7.37 14.91 -4.41
C HIS A 224 7.25 16.35 -3.91
N GLU A 225 7.71 17.30 -4.74
CA GLU A 225 7.73 18.73 -4.41
C GLU A 225 6.39 19.22 -3.85
N GLY A 226 6.44 19.85 -2.67
CA GLY A 226 5.26 20.37 -1.97
C GLY A 226 4.30 19.31 -1.38
N ARG A 227 4.58 18.00 -1.53
CA ARG A 227 3.69 16.93 -1.07
C ARG A 227 4.25 16.13 0.10
N THR A 228 5.49 15.65 -0.02
CA THR A 228 6.23 14.92 1.03
C THR A 228 7.74 15.11 0.83
N PRO A 229 8.55 15.22 1.89
CA PRO A 229 9.99 15.36 1.74
C PRO A 229 10.72 14.02 1.52
N GLN A 230 10.03 12.89 1.70
CA GLN A 230 10.55 11.57 1.36
C GLN A 230 10.38 11.33 -0.15
N PRO A 231 11.46 11.04 -0.91
CA PRO A 231 11.33 10.69 -2.32
C PRO A 231 10.83 9.24 -2.47
N SER A 232 10.09 8.95 -3.54
CA SER A 232 9.86 7.57 -3.97
C SER A 232 11.09 7.04 -4.70
N LEU A 233 11.19 5.72 -4.85
CA LEU A 233 12.22 5.03 -5.62
C LEU A 233 11.62 4.50 -6.93
N ILE A 234 12.34 4.66 -8.04
CA ILE A 234 12.03 3.97 -9.30
C ILE A 234 13.28 3.25 -9.79
N VAL A 235 13.20 1.92 -9.89
CA VAL A 235 14.23 1.09 -10.52
C VAL A 235 13.68 0.59 -11.84
N ARG A 236 14.35 0.86 -12.96
CA ARG A 236 13.89 0.46 -14.30
C ARG A 236 14.83 -0.57 -14.90
N ILE A 237 14.27 -1.66 -15.41
CA ILE A 237 14.95 -2.57 -16.34
C ILE A 237 14.37 -2.29 -17.71
N ILE A 238 15.14 -1.65 -18.58
CA ILE A 238 14.67 -1.17 -19.89
C ILE A 238 14.36 -2.34 -20.82
N GLY A 239 13.13 -2.35 -21.36
CA GLY A 239 12.67 -3.38 -22.29
C GLY A 239 13.39 -3.32 -23.63
N ARG A 240 13.74 -4.48 -24.20
CA ARG A 240 14.49 -4.56 -25.47
C ARG A 240 13.65 -4.31 -26.72
N LYS A 241 12.36 -4.63 -26.68
CA LYS A 241 11.45 -4.56 -27.84
C LYS A 241 10.41 -3.47 -27.71
N HIS A 242 9.89 -3.29 -26.50
CA HIS A 242 8.82 -2.39 -26.14
C HIS A 242 9.25 -1.50 -24.94
N PRO A 243 10.32 -0.69 -25.07
CA PRO A 243 10.85 0.10 -23.96
C PRO A 243 9.85 1.12 -23.37
N ASN A 244 8.83 1.51 -24.15
CA ASN A 244 7.80 2.47 -23.73
C ASN A 244 6.56 1.81 -23.10
N GLU A 245 6.44 0.49 -23.18
CA GLU A 245 5.40 -0.27 -22.47
C GLU A 245 5.94 -0.66 -21.09
N ILE A 246 5.20 -0.31 -20.03
CA ILE A 246 5.67 -0.39 -18.65
C ILE A 246 4.87 -1.43 -17.88
N VAL A 247 5.58 -2.34 -17.23
CA VAL A 247 5.06 -3.29 -16.24
C VAL A 247 5.59 -2.85 -14.89
N VAL A 248 4.75 -2.76 -13.86
CA VAL A 248 5.14 -2.20 -12.55
C VAL A 248 5.05 -3.26 -11.46
N LEU A 249 6.09 -3.37 -10.64
CA LEU A 249 6.06 -3.97 -9.31
C LEU A 249 6.10 -2.82 -8.29
N GLY A 250 5.15 -2.78 -7.35
CA GLY A 250 5.03 -1.72 -6.36
C GLY A 250 5.14 -2.26 -4.94
N SER A 251 5.66 -1.42 -4.04
CA SER A 251 5.56 -1.53 -2.57
C SER A 251 5.73 -0.14 -1.99
N HIS A 252 5.26 0.12 -0.77
CA HIS A 252 5.59 1.39 -0.10
C HIS A 252 6.83 1.22 0.77
N ILE A 253 7.53 2.33 1.00
CA ILE A 253 8.84 2.33 1.67
C ILE A 253 8.83 3.06 3.01
N ASP A 254 7.75 3.75 3.34
CA ASP A 254 7.53 4.34 4.64
C ASP A 254 7.08 3.32 5.69
N SER A 255 6.92 3.80 6.92
CA SER A 255 6.31 3.08 8.04
C SER A 255 5.84 4.10 9.06
N ILE A 256 4.88 3.72 9.89
CA ILE A 256 4.35 4.61 10.94
C ILE A 256 4.16 3.88 12.27
N ASN A 257 4.18 4.63 13.37
CA ASN A 257 3.74 4.13 14.68
C ASN A 257 2.65 5.05 15.25
N TRP A 258 1.39 4.72 15.02
CA TRP A 258 0.29 5.54 15.52
C TRP A 258 0.10 5.47 17.03
N ARG A 259 0.58 4.41 17.69
CA ARG A 259 0.36 4.18 19.12
C ARG A 259 1.28 5.03 19.99
N ASP A 260 2.57 5.06 19.63
CA ASP A 260 3.61 5.71 20.43
C ASP A 260 4.03 7.06 19.84
N GLY A 261 3.56 7.41 18.63
CA GLY A 261 3.83 8.66 17.93
C GLY A 261 4.53 8.43 16.59
N GLU A 262 4.28 9.31 15.61
CA GLU A 262 4.72 9.13 14.22
C GLU A 262 6.24 8.98 14.05
N GLU A 263 7.03 9.68 14.86
CA GLU A 263 8.50 9.54 14.87
C GLU A 263 9.01 8.42 15.79
N ALA A 264 8.12 7.75 16.54
CA ALA A 264 8.52 6.64 17.40
C ALA A 264 8.98 5.44 16.56
N ARG A 265 9.60 4.47 17.25
CA ARG A 265 10.12 3.27 16.58
C ARG A 265 9.01 2.55 15.82
N ALA A 266 9.18 2.43 14.51
CA ALA A 266 8.24 1.81 13.56
C ALA A 266 9.02 0.87 12.63
N PRO A 267 9.30 -0.38 13.05
CA PRO A 267 10.10 -1.28 12.25
C PRO A 267 9.40 -1.66 10.95
N GLY A 268 8.06 -1.71 10.93
CA GLY A 268 7.28 -1.92 9.71
C GLY A 268 7.75 -3.15 8.94
N ALA A 269 7.93 -4.26 9.66
CA ALA A 269 8.59 -5.45 9.12
C ALA A 269 7.69 -6.19 8.12
N ASP A 270 6.41 -6.28 8.43
CA ASP A 270 5.41 -6.77 7.50
C ASP A 270 4.90 -5.63 6.63
N ASP A 271 4.75 -4.44 7.21
CA ASP A 271 4.11 -3.26 6.62
C ASP A 271 5.11 -2.07 6.50
N ASP A 272 5.76 -1.87 5.35
CA ASP A 272 5.88 -2.80 4.21
C ASP A 272 7.34 -3.05 3.81
N ALA A 273 8.18 -3.32 4.82
CA ALA A 273 9.50 -3.88 4.54
C ALA A 273 9.39 -5.22 3.81
N SER A 274 8.30 -5.97 4.00
CA SER A 274 8.09 -7.28 3.39
C SER A 274 7.86 -7.21 1.88
N GLY A 275 6.94 -6.37 1.39
CA GLY A 275 6.70 -6.16 -0.03
C GLY A 275 7.93 -5.56 -0.73
N THR A 276 8.61 -4.62 -0.07
CA THR A 276 9.88 -4.08 -0.55
C THR A 276 10.98 -5.15 -0.64
N ALA A 277 11.09 -6.05 0.34
CA ALA A 277 12.04 -7.17 0.32
C ALA A 277 11.71 -8.20 -0.78
N VAL A 278 10.43 -8.48 -1.01
CA VAL A 278 9.96 -9.32 -2.13
C VAL A 278 10.39 -8.72 -3.46
N ASN A 279 10.22 -7.41 -3.66
CA ASN A 279 10.64 -6.71 -4.88
C ASN A 279 12.16 -6.71 -5.07
N LEU A 280 12.94 -6.58 -3.99
CA LEU A 280 14.40 -6.71 -4.00
C LEU A 280 14.85 -8.13 -4.41
N GLU A 281 14.18 -9.16 -3.90
CA GLU A 281 14.51 -10.56 -4.22
C GLU A 281 14.19 -10.92 -5.67
N ILE A 282 13.05 -10.44 -6.19
CA ILE A 282 12.71 -10.57 -7.62
C ILE A 282 13.82 -9.93 -8.47
N PHE A 283 14.23 -8.71 -8.13
CA PHE A 283 15.31 -8.02 -8.83
C PHE A 283 16.63 -8.79 -8.74
N ARG A 284 17.02 -9.26 -7.55
CA ARG A 284 18.25 -10.05 -7.34
C ARG A 284 18.28 -11.26 -8.25
N VAL A 285 17.18 -12.01 -8.35
CA VAL A 285 17.09 -13.20 -9.21
C VAL A 285 17.12 -12.82 -10.70
N LEU A 286 16.42 -11.76 -11.13
CA LEU A 286 16.50 -11.28 -12.52
C LEU A 286 17.94 -10.92 -12.92
N MET A 287 18.69 -10.30 -12.01
CA MET A 287 20.11 -9.97 -12.22
C MET A 287 20.98 -11.23 -12.26
N GLN A 288 20.82 -12.12 -11.27
CA GLN A 288 21.59 -13.37 -11.14
C GLN A 288 21.44 -14.27 -12.37
N GLU A 289 20.22 -14.44 -12.88
CA GLU A 289 19.92 -15.31 -14.01
C GLU A 289 20.17 -14.63 -15.37
N GLY A 290 20.51 -13.34 -15.38
CA GLY A 290 20.76 -12.58 -16.61
C GLY A 290 19.53 -12.50 -17.52
N LEU A 291 18.34 -12.38 -16.92
CA LEU A 291 17.08 -12.31 -17.65
C LEU A 291 16.88 -10.92 -18.24
N ALA A 292 16.67 -10.86 -19.56
CA ALA A 292 16.29 -9.65 -20.27
C ALA A 292 14.78 -9.63 -20.50
N LEU A 293 14.20 -8.43 -20.53
CA LEU A 293 12.77 -8.23 -20.67
C LEU A 293 12.45 -7.56 -22.02
N ASP A 294 11.28 -7.85 -22.57
CA ASP A 294 10.83 -7.26 -23.82
C ASP A 294 10.09 -5.94 -23.58
N ARG A 295 9.33 -5.81 -22.50
CA ARG A 295 8.82 -4.53 -21.95
C ARG A 295 9.69 -4.00 -20.82
N THR A 296 9.58 -2.72 -20.53
CA THR A 296 10.24 -2.13 -19.37
C THR A 296 9.56 -2.61 -18.10
N LEU A 297 10.34 -3.12 -17.15
CA LEU A 297 9.89 -3.40 -15.79
C LEU A 297 10.34 -2.25 -14.90
N GLU A 298 9.40 -1.58 -14.25
CA GLU A 298 9.69 -0.62 -13.20
C GLU A 298 9.36 -1.22 -11.84
N ILE A 299 10.25 -1.07 -10.87
CA ILE A 299 10.02 -1.37 -9.46
C ILE A 299 9.88 -0.05 -8.74
N HIS A 300 8.73 0.19 -8.13
CA HIS A 300 8.40 1.42 -7.43
C HIS A 300 8.41 1.18 -5.92
N GLY A 301 9.17 2.01 -5.21
CA GLY A 301 9.08 2.16 -3.75
C GLY A 301 8.38 3.46 -3.41
N TYR A 302 7.08 3.42 -3.10
CA TYR A 302 6.26 4.61 -2.91
C TYR A 302 6.51 5.26 -1.55
N ALA A 303 6.71 6.58 -1.55
CA ALA A 303 6.80 7.37 -0.33
C ALA A 303 5.41 7.70 0.24
N ALA A 304 5.32 7.83 1.56
CA ALA A 304 4.16 8.40 2.24
C ALA A 304 2.82 7.71 1.90
N GLU A 305 2.79 6.37 1.87
CA GLU A 305 1.54 5.60 1.76
C GLU A 305 0.67 5.83 3.00
N GLU A 306 1.30 5.81 4.17
CA GLU A 306 0.67 5.72 5.50
C GLU A 306 -0.17 6.95 5.89
N ILE A 307 0.09 8.06 5.19
CA ILE A 307 -0.62 9.34 5.34
C ILE A 307 -1.58 9.62 4.18
N GLY A 308 -1.90 8.61 3.39
CA GLY A 308 -2.94 8.64 2.37
C GLY A 308 -2.42 8.56 0.93
N LEU A 309 -1.58 7.57 0.62
CA LEU A 309 -1.14 7.22 -0.73
C LEU A 309 -0.41 8.37 -1.46
N VAL A 310 0.28 9.23 -0.74
CA VAL A 310 0.77 10.52 -1.27
C VAL A 310 1.74 10.31 -2.43
N GLY A 311 2.70 9.39 -2.29
CA GLY A 311 3.70 9.10 -3.30
C GLY A 311 3.09 8.50 -4.56
N SER A 312 2.35 7.40 -4.42
CA SER A 312 1.72 6.72 -5.56
C SER A 312 0.70 7.59 -6.28
N GLN A 313 -0.06 8.43 -5.57
CA GLN A 313 -0.98 9.39 -6.20
C GLN A 313 -0.23 10.38 -7.10
N HIS A 314 0.88 10.94 -6.63
CA HIS A 314 1.68 11.87 -7.43
C HIS A 314 2.27 11.18 -8.65
N MET A 315 2.84 9.98 -8.49
CA MET A 315 3.42 9.21 -9.59
C MET A 315 2.36 8.81 -10.62
N ALA A 316 1.24 8.22 -10.20
CA ALA A 316 0.18 7.80 -11.10
C ALA A 316 -0.44 9.00 -11.86
N SER A 317 -0.65 10.14 -11.18
CA SER A 317 -1.06 11.40 -11.84
C SER A 317 -0.07 11.85 -12.89
N ASN A 318 1.24 11.88 -12.56
CA ASN A 318 2.27 12.30 -13.49
C ASN A 318 2.36 11.34 -14.69
N TYR A 319 2.38 10.03 -14.45
CA TYR A 319 2.40 9.00 -15.50
C TYR A 319 1.21 9.17 -16.46
N ARG A 320 0.02 9.40 -15.90
CA ARG A 320 -1.18 9.66 -16.70
C ARG A 320 -1.06 10.94 -17.53
N SER A 321 -0.56 12.02 -16.94
CA SER A 321 -0.39 13.31 -17.64
C SER A 321 0.63 13.23 -18.79
N GLN A 322 1.65 12.39 -18.63
CA GLN A 322 2.68 12.15 -19.65
C GLN A 322 2.26 11.10 -20.69
N GLY A 323 1.07 10.50 -20.56
CA GLY A 323 0.61 9.44 -21.45
C GLY A 323 1.43 8.16 -21.38
N LYS A 324 2.08 7.87 -20.24
CA LYS A 324 2.88 6.64 -20.07
C LYS A 324 1.99 5.40 -20.21
N ALA A 325 2.45 4.45 -21.02
CA ALA A 325 1.75 3.20 -21.31
C ALA A 325 2.04 2.13 -20.24
N VAL A 326 1.43 2.27 -19.07
CA VAL A 326 1.47 1.22 -18.03
C VAL A 326 0.48 0.12 -18.40
N VAL A 327 1.03 -1.05 -18.71
CA VAL A 327 0.28 -2.25 -19.15
C VAL A 327 -0.37 -2.94 -17.96
N ALA A 328 0.35 -3.03 -16.84
CA ALA A 328 -0.14 -3.60 -15.60
C ALA A 328 0.73 -3.10 -14.43
N GLN A 329 0.12 -3.01 -13.25
CA GLN A 329 0.79 -2.77 -11.97
C GLN A 329 0.42 -3.88 -10.99
N LEU A 330 1.41 -4.39 -10.26
CA LEU A 330 1.25 -5.36 -9.19
C LEU A 330 1.71 -4.72 -7.89
N GLN A 331 0.83 -4.64 -6.89
CA GLN A 331 1.19 -4.17 -5.55
C GLN A 331 1.61 -5.35 -4.66
N HIS A 332 2.74 -5.23 -3.99
CA HIS A 332 3.10 -6.03 -2.82
C HIS A 332 2.99 -5.12 -1.61
N ASP A 333 2.09 -5.45 -0.70
CA ASP A 333 1.87 -4.75 0.55
C ASP A 333 1.36 -5.78 1.56
N MET A 334 2.18 -6.00 2.59
CA MET A 334 2.06 -7.07 3.58
C MET A 334 2.10 -8.47 2.96
N THR A 335 3.27 -9.10 3.08
CA THR A 335 3.57 -10.42 2.48
C THR A 335 4.10 -11.43 3.49
N LEU A 336 4.27 -11.01 4.76
CA LEU A 336 5.09 -11.73 5.73
C LEU A 336 4.30 -12.46 6.80
N TYR A 337 3.10 -11.99 7.19
CA TYR A 337 2.35 -12.61 8.27
C TYR A 337 1.44 -13.73 7.78
N ARG A 338 1.46 -14.83 8.54
CA ARG A 338 0.69 -16.03 8.23
C ARG A 338 -0.38 -16.24 9.29
N SER A 339 -1.62 -16.04 8.88
CA SER A 339 -2.79 -16.12 9.75
C SER A 339 -3.24 -17.54 10.13
N GLY A 340 -2.62 -18.57 9.55
CA GLY A 340 -2.93 -19.98 9.81
C GLY A 340 -1.72 -20.90 9.72
N GLU A 341 -1.98 -22.20 9.54
CA GLU A 341 -0.91 -23.21 9.48
C GLU A 341 -0.18 -23.26 8.13
N LYS A 342 -0.82 -22.77 7.07
CA LYS A 342 -0.32 -22.86 5.68
C LYS A 342 -0.03 -21.48 5.12
N ASP A 343 1.06 -21.39 4.37
CA ASP A 343 1.38 -20.21 3.57
C ASP A 343 0.32 -20.08 2.46
N MET A 344 -0.19 -18.87 2.27
CA MET A 344 -1.27 -18.57 1.33
C MET A 344 -1.05 -17.20 0.70
N ILE A 345 -1.50 -17.04 -0.54
CA ILE A 345 -1.60 -15.72 -1.20
C ILE A 345 -3.08 -15.38 -1.39
N TRP A 346 -3.50 -14.21 -0.93
CA TRP A 346 -4.86 -13.72 -1.16
C TRP A 346 -4.86 -12.65 -2.23
N LEU A 347 -5.74 -12.82 -3.20
CA LEU A 347 -5.92 -11.88 -4.30
C LEU A 347 -7.06 -10.92 -3.97
N VAL A 348 -6.72 -9.63 -3.82
CA VAL A 348 -7.67 -8.56 -3.52
C VAL A 348 -8.60 -8.30 -4.72
N THR A 349 -9.91 -8.16 -4.45
CA THR A 349 -10.95 -8.08 -5.49
C THR A 349 -11.59 -6.70 -5.68
N ASN A 350 -11.41 -5.75 -4.76
CA ASN A 350 -11.87 -4.37 -4.90
C ASN A 350 -10.75 -3.47 -5.42
N ASN A 351 -11.11 -2.49 -6.27
CA ASN A 351 -10.15 -1.57 -6.92
C ASN A 351 -9.04 -2.27 -7.71
N THR A 352 -9.29 -3.48 -8.21
CA THR A 352 -8.37 -4.28 -9.04
C THR A 352 -9.03 -4.69 -10.34
N ASN A 353 -8.23 -5.14 -11.30
CA ASN A 353 -8.68 -5.59 -12.62
C ASN A 353 -9.04 -7.08 -12.58
N PRO A 354 -10.29 -7.47 -12.83
CA PRO A 354 -10.70 -8.87 -12.71
C PRO A 354 -9.93 -9.84 -13.61
N SER A 355 -9.53 -9.42 -14.82
CA SER A 355 -8.71 -10.22 -15.73
C SER A 355 -7.30 -10.45 -15.20
N LEU A 356 -6.61 -9.39 -14.79
CA LEU A 356 -5.28 -9.50 -14.17
C LEU A 356 -5.32 -10.33 -12.88
N THR A 357 -6.33 -10.14 -12.04
CA THR A 357 -6.53 -10.95 -10.84
C THR A 357 -6.77 -12.43 -11.17
N ARG A 358 -7.43 -12.76 -12.28
CA ARG A 358 -7.54 -14.15 -12.75
C ARG A 358 -6.21 -14.70 -13.22
N ASP A 359 -5.46 -13.92 -13.99
CA ASP A 359 -4.13 -14.28 -14.47
C ASP A 359 -3.19 -14.61 -13.30
N LEU A 360 -3.17 -13.79 -12.25
CA LEU A 360 -2.36 -14.08 -11.06
C LEU A 360 -2.74 -15.40 -10.38
N GLY A 361 -4.03 -15.77 -10.36
CA GLY A 361 -4.45 -17.08 -9.84
C GLY A 361 -3.81 -18.24 -10.61
N VAL A 362 -3.78 -18.14 -11.93
CA VAL A 362 -3.11 -19.13 -12.80
C VAL A 362 -1.59 -19.15 -12.54
N LEU A 363 -0.97 -18.00 -12.32
CA LEU A 363 0.45 -17.90 -12.00
C LEU A 363 0.79 -18.47 -10.61
N ILE A 364 -0.09 -18.29 -9.61
CA ILE A 364 0.09 -18.86 -8.26
C ILE A 364 0.12 -20.39 -8.35
N GLU A 365 -0.88 -20.98 -9.01
CA GLU A 365 -0.99 -22.44 -9.17
C GLU A 365 0.24 -23.05 -9.85
N ARG A 366 0.85 -22.31 -10.78
CA ARG A 366 2.01 -22.80 -11.54
C ARG A 366 3.35 -22.58 -10.85
N TYR A 367 3.56 -21.41 -10.25
CA TYR A 367 4.91 -20.96 -9.85
C TYR A 367 5.10 -20.73 -8.35
N ALA A 368 4.04 -20.43 -7.60
CA ALA A 368 4.21 -20.00 -6.20
C ALA A 368 4.34 -21.18 -5.21
N GLY A 369 3.71 -22.31 -5.53
CA GLY A 369 3.78 -23.53 -4.70
C GLY A 369 2.95 -23.46 -3.41
N VAL A 370 1.97 -22.54 -3.35
CA VAL A 370 1.08 -22.32 -2.21
C VAL A 370 -0.37 -22.24 -2.67
N GLY A 371 -1.31 -22.36 -1.73
CA GLY A 371 -2.72 -22.12 -2.02
C GLY A 371 -3.03 -20.64 -2.22
N SER A 372 -4.18 -20.34 -2.81
CA SER A 372 -4.67 -18.97 -2.91
C SER A 372 -6.12 -18.80 -2.46
N GLY A 373 -6.45 -17.58 -2.06
CA GLY A 373 -7.81 -17.14 -1.76
C GLY A 373 -8.15 -15.86 -2.52
N ARG A 374 -9.42 -15.47 -2.49
CA ARG A 374 -9.90 -14.18 -3.01
C ARG A 374 -10.80 -13.52 -1.99
N ALA A 375 -10.54 -12.26 -1.69
CA ALA A 375 -11.35 -11.47 -0.79
C ALA A 375 -11.22 -9.98 -1.15
N PRO A 376 -12.21 -9.13 -0.86
CA PRO A 376 -11.96 -7.69 -0.84
C PRO A 376 -11.03 -7.34 0.33
N LEU A 377 -10.40 -6.17 0.28
CA LEU A 377 -9.94 -5.54 1.51
C LEU A 377 -11.17 -5.13 2.32
N TYR A 378 -11.33 -5.75 3.49
CA TYR A 378 -12.37 -5.36 4.47
C TYR A 378 -11.99 -4.10 5.23
N ALA A 379 -10.69 -3.83 5.22
CA ALA A 379 -9.97 -2.94 6.06
C ALA A 379 -8.90 -2.30 5.16
N GLY A 380 -9.15 -1.08 4.73
CA GLY A 380 -8.14 -0.24 4.11
C GLY A 380 -7.96 -0.34 2.60
N SER A 381 -6.76 0.02 2.16
CA SER A 381 -6.36 0.29 0.79
C SER A 381 -4.83 0.42 0.73
N SER A 382 -4.28 0.51 -0.47
CA SER A 382 -2.84 0.62 -0.73
C SER A 382 -2.63 1.29 -2.10
N ASP A 383 -1.37 1.45 -2.53
CA ASP A 383 -0.99 2.24 -3.70
C ASP A 383 -1.62 1.79 -5.02
N HIS A 384 -2.06 0.52 -5.13
CA HIS A 384 -2.81 0.02 -6.29
C HIS A 384 -4.03 0.90 -6.61
N VAL A 385 -4.66 1.52 -5.61
CA VAL A 385 -5.81 2.40 -5.81
C VAL A 385 -5.44 3.69 -6.54
N SER A 386 -4.25 4.23 -6.31
CA SER A 386 -3.75 5.41 -7.03
C SER A 386 -3.68 5.14 -8.53
N TRP A 387 -3.13 3.98 -8.91
CA TRP A 387 -3.01 3.54 -10.30
C TRP A 387 -4.37 3.21 -10.94
N HIS A 388 -5.22 2.45 -10.23
CA HIS A 388 -6.56 2.09 -10.69
C HIS A 388 -7.41 3.34 -11.00
N ARG A 389 -7.36 4.36 -10.12
CA ARG A 389 -8.07 5.64 -10.32
C ARG A 389 -7.59 6.43 -11.53
N LYS A 390 -6.35 6.22 -11.98
CA LYS A 390 -5.80 6.83 -13.19
C LYS A 390 -6.05 6.00 -14.45
N GLY A 391 -6.86 4.94 -14.33
CA GLY A 391 -7.27 4.11 -15.44
C GLY A 391 -6.20 3.10 -15.84
N TYR A 392 -5.29 2.72 -14.92
CA TYR A 392 -4.29 1.70 -15.19
C TYR A 392 -4.71 0.34 -14.66
N PRO A 393 -4.35 -0.76 -15.33
CA PRO A 393 -4.66 -2.10 -14.84
C PRO A 393 -3.83 -2.44 -13.62
N VAL A 394 -4.48 -2.87 -12.53
CA VAL A 394 -3.80 -3.20 -11.26
C VAL A 394 -4.26 -4.54 -10.70
N ALA A 395 -3.37 -5.19 -9.95
CA ALA A 395 -3.72 -6.30 -9.08
C ALA A 395 -2.92 -6.22 -7.78
N PHE A 396 -3.49 -6.80 -6.73
CA PHE A 396 -2.93 -6.74 -5.40
C PHE A 396 -3.02 -8.11 -4.72
N PRO A 397 -1.95 -8.93 -4.80
CA PRO A 397 -1.74 -10.05 -3.90
C PRO A 397 -1.30 -9.53 -2.52
N SER A 398 -1.97 -9.95 -1.47
CA SER A 398 -1.61 -9.66 -0.07
C SER A 398 -1.69 -10.93 0.76
N GLU A 399 -1.22 -10.87 2.00
CA GLU A 399 -1.60 -11.82 3.03
C GLU A 399 -3.12 -11.80 3.30
N ASN A 400 -3.59 -12.52 4.32
CA ASN A 400 -5.03 -12.68 4.57
C ASN A 400 -5.74 -11.35 4.87
N PRO A 401 -6.62 -10.83 3.99
CA PRO A 401 -7.25 -9.51 4.18
C PRO A 401 -8.21 -9.43 5.36
N LYS A 402 -8.64 -10.58 5.90
CA LYS A 402 -9.55 -10.66 7.05
C LYS A 402 -8.81 -10.86 8.37
N ASP A 403 -7.67 -11.54 8.32
CA ASP A 403 -6.90 -11.98 9.48
C ASP A 403 -5.44 -11.59 9.25
N PHE A 404 -5.23 -10.31 9.00
CA PHE A 404 -3.92 -9.72 8.74
C PHE A 404 -3.16 -9.49 10.06
N ASN A 405 -1.89 -9.15 9.96
CA ASN A 405 -1.03 -8.92 11.12
C ASN A 405 -1.60 -7.87 12.10
N PRO A 406 -1.95 -8.25 13.35
CA PRO A 406 -2.57 -7.32 14.31
C PRO A 406 -1.58 -6.33 14.94
N ARG A 407 -0.32 -6.32 14.49
CA ARG A 407 0.77 -5.50 15.03
C ARG A 407 1.20 -4.36 14.12
N ILE A 408 0.65 -4.28 12.89
CA ILE A 408 0.93 -3.19 11.95
C ILE A 408 0.76 -1.81 12.59
N HIS A 409 1.52 -0.84 12.09
CA HIS A 409 1.55 0.54 12.59
C HIS A 409 1.95 0.68 14.08
N THR A 410 2.76 -0.24 14.60
CA THR A 410 3.29 -0.21 15.98
C THR A 410 4.76 -0.59 16.05
N ALA A 411 5.41 -0.30 17.18
CA ALA A 411 6.76 -0.77 17.47
C ALA A 411 6.93 -2.31 17.49
N ASN A 412 5.81 -3.05 17.55
CA ASN A 412 5.79 -4.51 17.57
C ASN A 412 5.61 -5.16 16.20
N ASP A 413 5.37 -4.37 15.14
CA ASP A 413 5.47 -4.92 13.79
C ASP A 413 6.94 -5.24 13.50
N THR A 414 7.28 -6.50 13.71
CA THR A 414 8.64 -7.05 13.74
C THR A 414 8.58 -8.42 13.08
N THR A 415 9.73 -9.04 12.84
CA THR A 415 9.80 -10.41 12.26
C THR A 415 9.29 -11.52 13.19
N ARG A 416 8.70 -11.19 14.34
CA ARG A 416 8.11 -12.15 15.27
C ARG A 416 6.86 -12.80 14.65
N GLY A 417 6.95 -14.09 14.36
CA GLY A 417 5.85 -14.85 13.74
C GLY A 417 5.75 -14.64 12.22
N ALA A 418 6.82 -14.11 11.62
CA ALA A 418 6.98 -14.00 10.17
C ALA A 418 7.04 -15.37 9.48
N SER A 419 6.49 -15.46 8.27
CA SER A 419 6.67 -16.57 7.35
C SER A 419 7.44 -16.11 6.10
N PHE A 420 8.76 -16.24 6.14
CA PHE A 420 9.60 -15.93 4.96
C PHE A 420 9.39 -16.92 3.80
N THR A 421 8.86 -18.12 4.08
CA THR A 421 8.44 -19.04 3.02
C THR A 421 7.19 -18.55 2.30
N GLN A 422 6.27 -17.89 3.00
CA GLN A 422 5.14 -17.18 2.40
C GLN A 422 5.64 -16.01 1.55
N ALA A 423 6.50 -15.14 2.08
CA ALA A 423 7.08 -14.04 1.32
C ALA A 423 7.83 -14.52 0.06
N ALA A 424 8.54 -15.66 0.14
CA ALA A 424 9.14 -16.30 -1.04
C ALA A 424 8.11 -16.74 -2.09
N ALA A 425 6.90 -17.15 -1.69
CA ALA A 425 5.82 -17.45 -2.63
C ALA A 425 5.32 -16.18 -3.35
N PHE A 426 5.22 -15.04 -2.66
CA PHE A 426 4.95 -13.74 -3.30
C PHE A 426 6.06 -13.36 -4.30
N ALA A 427 7.33 -13.57 -3.95
CA ALA A 427 8.43 -13.29 -4.86
C ALA A 427 8.41 -14.19 -6.11
N ARG A 428 8.04 -15.47 -5.98
CA ARG A 428 7.80 -16.35 -7.15
C ARG A 428 6.64 -15.87 -8.02
N LEU A 429 5.55 -15.41 -7.41
CA LEU A 429 4.41 -14.83 -8.13
C LEU A 429 4.82 -13.56 -8.89
N GLY A 430 5.52 -12.62 -8.23
CA GLY A 430 5.98 -11.38 -8.84
C GLY A 430 6.99 -11.62 -9.97
N LEU A 431 7.88 -12.60 -9.81
CA LEU A 431 8.80 -13.03 -10.87
C LEU A 431 8.05 -13.63 -12.07
N ALA A 432 7.04 -14.47 -11.82
CA ALA A 432 6.20 -15.03 -12.88
C ALA A 432 5.38 -13.95 -13.60
N TYR A 433 4.81 -13.00 -12.84
CA TYR A 433 4.15 -11.83 -13.39
C TYR A 433 5.08 -11.04 -14.31
N ALA A 434 6.29 -10.71 -13.86
CA ALA A 434 7.30 -10.05 -14.70
C ALA A 434 7.64 -10.88 -15.94
N GLY A 435 7.78 -12.20 -15.79
CA GLY A 435 8.03 -13.12 -16.90
C GLY A 435 6.99 -13.05 -18.01
N HIS A 436 5.71 -13.11 -17.62
CA HIS A 436 4.59 -13.13 -18.56
C HIS A 436 4.22 -11.76 -19.11
N TYR A 437 4.18 -10.74 -18.25
CA TYR A 437 3.77 -9.40 -18.64
C TYR A 437 4.90 -8.61 -19.29
N ALA A 438 6.14 -8.73 -18.81
CA ALA A 438 7.28 -8.04 -19.39
C ALA A 438 8.05 -8.88 -20.43
N GLY A 439 7.73 -10.16 -20.59
CA GLY A 439 8.32 -11.03 -21.62
C GLY A 439 9.78 -11.36 -21.30
N ALA A 440 10.02 -12.03 -20.17
CA ALA A 440 11.37 -12.40 -19.78
C ALA A 440 11.91 -13.53 -20.65
N SER A 441 13.18 -13.41 -21.02
CA SER A 441 13.93 -14.46 -21.71
C SER A 441 15.41 -14.36 -21.36
N ARG A 442 16.16 -15.45 -21.49
CA ARG A 442 17.63 -15.38 -21.33
C ARG A 442 18.21 -14.45 -22.39
N ALA A 443 19.01 -13.48 -21.97
CA ALA A 443 19.75 -12.66 -22.91
C ALA A 443 20.61 -13.57 -23.78
N SER A 444 20.46 -13.50 -25.11
CA SER A 444 21.36 -14.18 -26.03
C SER A 444 22.76 -13.70 -25.70
N ARG A 445 23.65 -14.59 -25.23
CA ARG A 445 25.08 -14.27 -25.13
C ARG A 445 25.48 -13.80 -26.52
N VAL A 446 25.81 -12.52 -26.66
CA VAL A 446 26.53 -12.05 -27.84
C VAL A 446 27.85 -12.80 -27.79
N ILE A 447 27.92 -13.93 -28.49
CA ILE A 447 29.18 -14.61 -28.78
C ILE A 447 29.89 -13.65 -29.71
N GLY A 448 30.66 -12.73 -29.13
CA GLY A 448 31.57 -11.89 -29.87
C GLY A 448 32.52 -12.81 -30.61
N ARG A 449 32.27 -13.00 -31.91
CA ARG A 449 33.34 -13.39 -32.83
C ARG A 449 34.28 -12.20 -32.89
N ARG A 450 35.40 -12.29 -32.17
CA ARG A 450 36.63 -11.62 -32.54
C ARG A 450 37.56 -12.66 -33.12
#